data_AF-X0J421-F1
#
_entry.id   AF-X0J421-F1
#
_cell.length_a   1.000
_cell.length_b   1.000
_cell.length_c   1.000
_cell.angle_alpha   90.00
_cell.angle_beta   90.00
_cell.angle_gamma   90.00
#
_symmetry.space_group_name_H-M   'P 1'
#
loop_
_entity.id
_entity.type
_entity.pdbx_description
1 polymer ?
#
loop_
_entity_poly.entity_id
_entity_poly.type
_entity_poly.pdbx_seq_one_letter_code
_entity_poly.pdbx_strand_id
1 'polypeptide(L)'
;MPAQGFKAQALINKDEEARRHSSLTMSPKEHINDSPPAHASAGRHANEWPGIGFSISSRTQLPKRKRAALIGVTYLGTRGQLPDSNVGGLACLLNRNYGYREEDIVMLTDMQQRPTSQPTKKQILLSMHWLVKDSRAGDHLLFYYCGHGDLERALVPLDFLENGFIKMTDLQDIMTSQQIPGVLMTVIIDWYGHESSMQEWFGIL
;
A
#
# COMPACT_ATOMS: atom_id res chain seq x y z
N MET A 1 13.84 8.75 27.46
CA MET A 1 13.89 7.39 26.87
C MET A 1 13.90 7.57 25.36
N PRO A 2 14.99 7.27 24.62
CA PRO A 2 14.93 7.36 23.16
C PRO A 2 14.22 6.12 22.61
N ALA A 3 13.23 6.34 21.75
CA ALA A 3 12.50 5.29 21.05
C ALA A 3 13.44 4.58 20.06
N GLN A 4 13.50 3.26 20.16
CA GLN A 4 14.23 2.42 19.20
C GLN A 4 13.55 2.52 17.84
N GLY A 5 14.34 2.88 16.82
CA GLY A 5 13.87 3.15 15.47
C GLY A 5 13.20 1.95 14.82
N PHE A 6 12.01 2.18 14.24
CA PHE A 6 11.36 1.25 13.33
C PHE A 6 11.54 1.75 11.89
N LYS A 7 12.05 0.87 11.01
CA LYS A 7 12.17 1.15 9.57
C LYS A 7 10.80 1.00 8.91
N ALA A 8 10.24 2.08 8.38
CA ALA A 8 9.21 2.02 7.37
C ALA A 8 9.86 1.52 6.07
N GLN A 9 9.46 0.35 5.59
CA GLN A 9 10.02 -0.23 4.36
C GLN A 9 9.18 0.24 3.17
N ALA A 10 9.60 1.36 2.56
CA ALA A 10 9.07 1.79 1.27
C ALA A 10 9.52 0.80 0.19
N LEU A 11 8.58 0.14 -0.48
CA LEU A 11 8.85 -0.70 -1.65
C LEU A 11 8.79 0.20 -2.89
N ILE A 12 9.96 0.52 -3.45
CA ILE A 12 10.09 1.20 -4.74
C ILE A 12 10.19 0.11 -5.81
N ASN A 13 9.19 -0.02 -6.67
CA ASN A 13 9.31 -0.85 -7.86
C ASN A 13 10.23 -0.14 -8.86
N LYS A 14 11.50 -0.55 -8.89
CA LYS A 14 12.36 -0.38 -10.07
C LYS A 14 12.22 -1.68 -10.85
N ASP A 15 11.55 -1.68 -12.00
CA ASP A 15 11.78 -2.65 -13.09
C ASP A 15 10.75 -2.46 -14.21
N GLU A 16 11.05 -1.55 -15.14
CA GLU A 16 10.35 -1.52 -16.45
C GLU A 16 11.30 -1.50 -17.66
N GLU A 17 12.63 -1.39 -17.48
CA GLU A 17 13.57 -1.35 -18.61
C GLU A 17 14.10 -2.71 -19.09
N ALA A 18 13.94 -3.80 -18.33
CA ALA A 18 14.58 -5.08 -18.67
C ALA A 18 13.78 -5.98 -19.65
N ARG A 19 12.54 -5.63 -20.05
CA ARG A 19 11.68 -6.51 -20.86
C ARG A 19 11.74 -6.30 -22.38
N ARG A 20 12.60 -5.42 -22.91
CA ARG A 20 12.66 -5.14 -24.36
C ARG A 20 13.63 -6.00 -25.18
N HIS A 21 14.38 -6.93 -24.59
CA HIS A 21 15.28 -7.81 -25.35
C HIS A 21 15.22 -9.27 -24.86
N SER A 22 14.25 -10.03 -25.37
CA SER A 22 14.41 -11.43 -25.82
C SER A 22 13.03 -12.06 -26.05
N SER A 23 12.72 -12.33 -27.31
CA SER A 23 11.63 -13.21 -27.77
C SER A 23 12.28 -14.38 -28.50
N LEU A 24 11.55 -15.52 -28.58
CA LEU A 24 11.84 -16.83 -29.21
C LEU A 24 12.39 -17.86 -28.18
N THR A 25 11.79 -19.05 -27.93
CA THR A 25 10.88 -19.94 -28.68
C THR A 25 10.08 -20.85 -27.72
N MET A 26 8.88 -21.33 -28.13
CA MET A 26 8.17 -22.49 -27.52
C MET A 26 8.49 -23.77 -28.32
N SER A 27 8.58 -25.00 -27.76
CA SER A 27 7.51 -25.95 -27.36
C SER A 27 8.15 -27.39 -27.22
N PRO A 28 7.45 -28.53 -26.95
CA PRO A 28 6.73 -29.00 -25.74
C PRO A 28 6.98 -30.51 -25.35
N LYS A 29 6.24 -31.01 -24.32
CA LYS A 29 5.93 -32.41 -23.89
C LYS A 29 6.83 -33.04 -22.77
N GLU A 30 6.46 -33.93 -21.83
CA GLU A 30 5.39 -34.95 -21.65
C GLU A 30 5.00 -35.18 -20.15
N HIS A 31 3.88 -35.90 -19.96
CA HIS A 31 3.25 -36.45 -18.75
C HIS A 31 4.10 -37.45 -17.92
N ILE A 32 3.80 -37.61 -16.62
CA ILE A 32 3.29 -38.86 -15.98
C ILE A 32 2.99 -38.62 -14.47
N ASN A 33 1.85 -39.19 -14.02
CA ASN A 33 1.38 -39.30 -12.64
C ASN A 33 2.34 -40.08 -11.73
N ASP A 34 2.32 -39.82 -10.42
CA ASP A 34 2.00 -40.87 -9.44
C ASP A 34 1.70 -40.30 -8.04
N SER A 35 0.65 -40.85 -7.44
CA SER A 35 0.12 -40.57 -6.10
C SER A 35 0.95 -41.25 -4.99
N PRO A 36 0.79 -40.87 -3.71
CA PRO A 36 1.78 -41.11 -2.65
C PRO A 36 1.59 -42.44 -1.92
N PRO A 37 2.63 -43.02 -1.29
CA PRO A 37 2.43 -44.17 -0.41
C PRO A 37 2.05 -43.71 1.00
N ALA A 38 0.95 -44.28 1.49
CA ALA A 38 0.62 -44.32 2.90
C ALA A 38 1.34 -45.53 3.55
N HIS A 39 2.03 -45.32 4.67
CA HIS A 39 2.28 -46.38 5.65
C HIS A 39 2.26 -45.81 7.07
N ALA A 40 1.55 -46.53 7.93
CA ALA A 40 1.24 -46.17 9.30
C ALA A 40 2.24 -46.73 10.33
N SER A 41 2.19 -46.10 11.51
CA SER A 41 2.50 -46.60 12.86
C SER A 41 3.96 -46.89 13.26
N ALA A 42 4.45 -46.15 14.26
CA ALA A 42 4.91 -46.68 15.55
C ALA A 42 5.32 -45.52 16.47
N GLY A 43 4.77 -45.50 17.69
CA GLY A 43 5.05 -44.46 18.68
C GLY A 43 6.45 -44.55 19.27
N ARG A 44 6.89 -43.43 19.87
CA ARG A 44 7.91 -43.38 20.92
C ARG A 44 7.67 -42.11 21.76
N HIS A 45 7.45 -42.34 23.05
CA HIS A 45 7.50 -41.34 24.11
C HIS A 45 8.80 -40.55 24.03
N ALA A 46 8.72 -39.22 24.14
CA ALA A 46 9.85 -38.42 24.57
C ALA A 46 9.39 -37.21 25.40
N ASN A 47 9.41 -37.40 26.73
CA ASN A 47 9.78 -36.46 27.80
C ASN A 47 9.35 -34.98 27.68
N GLU A 48 8.35 -34.66 28.53
CA GLU A 48 7.99 -33.35 29.06
C GLU A 48 9.21 -32.55 29.55
N TRP A 49 9.24 -31.26 29.20
CA TRP A 49 10.01 -30.25 29.92
C TRP A 49 9.12 -29.65 31.02
N PRO A 50 9.57 -29.57 32.28
CA PRO A 50 8.78 -28.95 33.33
C PRO A 50 8.89 -27.42 33.22
N GLY A 51 7.74 -26.78 33.00
CA GLY A 51 7.53 -25.39 33.44
C GLY A 51 7.86 -24.30 32.44
N ILE A 52 7.07 -24.17 31.36
CA ILE A 52 6.50 -22.88 30.95
C ILE A 52 5.10 -23.18 30.42
N GLY A 53 4.11 -23.19 31.31
CA GLY A 53 2.73 -23.04 30.90
C GLY A 53 2.55 -21.64 30.32
N PHE A 54 2.86 -21.45 29.04
CA PHE A 54 2.24 -20.37 28.30
C PHE A 54 0.76 -20.72 28.27
N SER A 55 0.02 -20.20 29.25
CA SER A 55 -1.39 -19.95 29.06
C SER A 55 -1.43 -19.11 27.77
N ILE A 56 -1.76 -19.76 26.66
CA ILE A 56 -2.47 -19.10 25.57
C ILE A 56 -3.78 -18.69 26.23
N SER A 57 -3.72 -17.61 27.00
CA SER A 57 -4.86 -16.76 27.22
C SER A 57 -5.32 -16.51 25.80
N SER A 58 -6.50 -17.02 25.48
CA SER A 58 -7.22 -16.70 24.28
C SER A 58 -7.38 -15.19 24.32
N ARG A 59 -6.37 -14.50 23.79
CA ARG A 59 -6.38 -13.07 23.57
C ARG A 59 -7.62 -12.90 22.72
N THR A 60 -8.67 -12.37 23.33
CA THR A 60 -9.91 -12.05 22.66
C THR A 60 -9.49 -11.40 21.35
N GLN A 61 -9.73 -12.08 20.23
CA GLN A 61 -9.30 -11.59 18.94
C GLN A 61 -10.16 -10.35 18.70
N LEU A 62 -9.65 -9.18 19.13
CA LEU A 62 -10.22 -7.92 18.76
C LEU A 62 -10.36 -7.96 17.23
N PRO A 63 -11.54 -7.63 16.69
CA PRO A 63 -11.77 -7.74 15.26
C PRO A 63 -10.70 -6.92 14.54
N LYS A 64 -9.89 -7.62 13.72
CA LYS A 64 -8.79 -7.02 12.96
C LYS A 64 -9.41 -6.09 11.92
N ARG A 65 -9.36 -4.78 12.12
CA ARG A 65 -9.89 -3.83 11.14
C ARG A 65 -8.86 -3.64 10.04
N LYS A 66 -9.34 -3.62 8.79
CA LYS A 66 -8.50 -3.38 7.61
C LYS A 66 -9.03 -2.14 6.92
N ARG A 67 -8.23 -1.08 6.86
CA ARG A 67 -8.60 0.18 6.20
C ARG A 67 -7.59 0.55 5.13
N ALA A 68 -8.08 1.10 4.02
CA ALA A 68 -7.21 1.56 2.94
C ALA A 68 -7.57 2.98 2.49
N ALA A 69 -6.56 3.78 2.21
CA ALA A 69 -6.67 5.02 1.46
C ALA A 69 -5.94 4.84 0.12
N LEU A 70 -6.68 4.87 -0.98
CA LEU A 70 -6.20 4.61 -2.34
C LEU A 70 -6.34 5.89 -3.16
N ILE A 71 -5.22 6.45 -3.60
CA ILE A 71 -5.18 7.75 -4.26
C ILE A 71 -4.54 7.59 -5.62
N GLY A 72 -5.28 7.96 -6.66
CA GLY A 72 -4.79 8.03 -8.04
C GLY A 72 -4.94 9.44 -8.57
N VAL A 73 -3.85 10.04 -9.05
CA VAL A 73 -3.85 11.36 -9.67
C VAL A 73 -3.33 11.23 -11.09
N THR A 74 -4.22 11.41 -12.07
CA THR A 74 -3.88 11.25 -13.50
C THR A 74 -3.72 12.56 -14.25
N TYR A 75 -4.07 13.70 -13.64
CA TYR A 75 -3.95 15.05 -14.19
C TYR A 75 -4.67 15.20 -15.54
N LEU A 76 -5.91 14.69 -15.63
CA LEU A 76 -6.70 14.67 -16.86
C LEU A 76 -6.77 16.02 -17.56
N GLY A 77 -6.49 16.02 -18.88
CA GLY A 77 -6.56 17.21 -19.71
C GLY A 77 -5.38 18.17 -19.54
N THR A 78 -4.39 17.83 -18.73
CA THR A 78 -3.14 18.61 -18.60
C THR A 78 -2.03 18.04 -19.48
N ARG A 79 -0.92 18.79 -19.62
CA ARG A 79 0.29 18.30 -20.31
C ARG A 79 1.00 17.16 -19.56
N GLY A 80 0.88 17.12 -18.23
CA GLY A 80 1.40 16.05 -17.40
C GLY A 80 0.40 14.91 -17.18
N GLN A 81 -0.51 14.66 -18.12
CA GLN A 81 -1.47 13.58 -17.94
C GLN A 81 -0.76 12.21 -17.89
N LEU A 82 -1.14 11.38 -16.91
CA LEU A 82 -0.64 10.02 -16.73
C LEU A 82 -1.66 8.97 -17.22
N PRO A 83 -1.21 7.73 -17.47
CA PRO A 83 -2.10 6.58 -17.63
C PRO A 83 -2.98 6.35 -16.39
N ASP A 84 -4.05 5.57 -16.55
CA ASP A 84 -4.93 5.23 -15.43
C ASP A 84 -4.18 4.48 -14.31
N SER A 85 -4.23 5.04 -13.10
CA SER A 85 -3.72 4.46 -11.87
C SER A 85 -4.37 3.13 -11.45
N ASN A 86 -5.53 2.77 -12.03
CA ASN A 86 -6.31 1.56 -11.71
C ASN A 86 -6.55 1.32 -10.21
N VAL A 87 -6.72 2.40 -9.42
CA VAL A 87 -7.04 2.32 -7.99
C VAL A 87 -8.35 1.56 -7.71
N GLY A 88 -9.30 1.59 -8.66
CA GLY A 88 -10.53 0.79 -8.59
C GLY A 88 -10.27 -0.71 -8.67
N GLY A 89 -9.33 -1.14 -9.51
CA GLY A 89 -8.88 -2.54 -9.56
C GLY A 89 -8.23 -2.98 -8.26
N LEU A 90 -7.40 -2.13 -7.67
CA LEU A 90 -6.80 -2.39 -6.35
C LEU A 90 -7.87 -2.47 -5.25
N ALA A 91 -8.84 -1.56 -5.24
CA ALA A 91 -9.96 -1.62 -4.29
C ALA A 91 -10.74 -2.93 -4.40
N CYS A 92 -11.04 -3.37 -5.63
CA CYS A 92 -11.71 -4.64 -5.91
C CYS A 92 -10.90 -5.84 -5.40
N LEU A 93 -9.59 -5.87 -5.65
CA LEU A 93 -8.68 -6.90 -5.16
C LEU A 93 -8.64 -6.95 -3.62
N LEU A 94 -8.50 -5.79 -2.97
CA LEU A 94 -8.48 -5.68 -1.51
C LEU A 94 -9.77 -6.18 -0.89
N ASN A 95 -10.90 -5.86 -1.50
CA ASN A 95 -12.21 -6.29 -1.03
C ASN A 95 -12.41 -7.80 -1.18
N ARG A 96 -12.15 -8.34 -2.37
CA ARG A 96 -12.43 -9.75 -2.67
C ARG A 96 -11.42 -10.72 -2.05
N ASN A 97 -10.14 -10.35 -1.99
CA ASN A 97 -9.07 -11.28 -1.66
C ASN A 97 -8.43 -11.01 -0.30
N TYR A 98 -8.48 -9.77 0.18
CA TYR A 98 -7.78 -9.38 1.41
C TYR A 98 -8.71 -8.96 2.55
N GLY A 99 -10.04 -8.97 2.35
CA GLY A 99 -11.03 -8.74 3.39
C GLY A 99 -11.13 -7.28 3.85
N TYR A 100 -10.82 -6.32 2.98
CA TYR A 100 -11.13 -4.91 3.22
C TYR A 100 -12.60 -4.65 2.85
N ARG A 101 -13.40 -4.16 3.80
CA ARG A 101 -14.80 -3.82 3.48
C ARG A 101 -14.83 -2.57 2.61
N GLU A 102 -15.85 -2.42 1.76
CA GLU A 102 -15.94 -1.29 0.84
C GLU A 102 -16.01 0.05 1.59
N GLU A 103 -16.76 0.06 2.70
CA GLU A 103 -16.87 1.19 3.64
C GLU A 103 -15.57 1.50 4.41
N ASP A 104 -14.62 0.57 4.41
CA ASP A 104 -13.30 0.72 5.01
C ASP A 104 -12.23 1.08 3.95
N ILE A 105 -12.65 1.46 2.74
CA ILE A 105 -11.77 1.94 1.67
C ILE A 105 -12.18 3.37 1.29
N VAL A 106 -11.26 4.32 1.48
CA VAL A 106 -11.35 5.65 0.87
C VAL A 106 -10.61 5.63 -0.45
N MET A 107 -11.28 6.05 -1.52
CA MET A 107 -10.70 6.12 -2.86
C MET A 107 -10.83 7.54 -3.41
N LEU A 108 -9.69 8.13 -3.77
CA LEU A 108 -9.61 9.45 -4.40
C LEU A 108 -9.06 9.33 -5.83
N THR A 109 -9.80 9.85 -6.80
CA THR A 109 -9.43 9.81 -8.21
C THR A 109 -9.96 11.04 -8.94
N ASP A 110 -9.18 11.60 -9.86
CA ASP A 110 -9.57 12.76 -10.67
C ASP A 110 -10.53 12.40 -11.82
N MET A 111 -10.79 11.11 -12.04
CA MET A 111 -11.83 10.60 -12.95
C MET A 111 -13.25 10.82 -12.40
N GLN A 112 -13.41 10.93 -11.07
CA GLN A 112 -14.72 11.11 -10.45
C GLN A 112 -15.10 12.58 -10.35
N GLN A 113 -16.27 12.98 -10.86
CA GLN A 113 -16.68 14.40 -10.79
C GLN A 113 -17.06 14.90 -9.38
N ARG A 114 -17.22 14.01 -8.39
CA ARG A 114 -17.59 14.41 -7.03
C ARG A 114 -16.44 15.15 -6.34
N PRO A 115 -16.63 16.38 -5.84
CA PRO A 115 -15.55 17.14 -5.17
C PRO A 115 -14.94 16.44 -3.96
N THR A 116 -15.69 15.58 -3.27
CA THR A 116 -15.21 14.80 -2.12
C THR A 116 -14.30 13.63 -2.51
N SER A 117 -14.35 13.20 -3.77
CA SER A 117 -13.54 12.11 -4.31
C SER A 117 -12.32 12.60 -5.08
N GLN A 118 -12.20 13.91 -5.29
CA GLN A 118 -11.09 14.50 -6.03
C GLN A 118 -9.81 14.47 -5.17
N PRO A 119 -8.64 14.09 -5.74
CA PRO A 119 -7.40 13.96 -4.99
C PRO A 119 -6.71 15.32 -4.82
N THR A 120 -7.43 16.27 -4.21
CA THR A 120 -6.86 17.56 -3.80
C THR A 120 -6.01 17.40 -2.56
N LYS A 121 -5.12 18.35 -2.29
CA LYS A 121 -4.23 18.34 -1.11
C LYS A 121 -5.03 18.13 0.18
N LYS A 122 -6.14 18.86 0.29
CA LYS A 122 -7.06 18.75 1.42
C LYS A 122 -7.64 17.34 1.56
N GLN A 123 -8.13 16.72 0.48
CA GLN A 123 -8.75 15.40 0.56
C GLN A 123 -7.74 14.30 0.85
N ILE A 124 -6.53 14.41 0.28
CA ILE A 124 -5.44 13.47 0.57
C ILE A 124 -5.11 13.51 2.06
N LEU A 125 -4.87 14.70 2.64
CA LEU A 125 -4.57 14.85 4.06
C LEU A 125 -5.71 14.35 4.95
N LEU A 126 -6.97 14.64 4.62
CA LEU A 126 -8.13 14.12 5.33
C LEU A 126 -8.17 12.59 5.31
N SER A 127 -7.84 11.98 4.18
CA SER A 127 -7.79 10.51 4.02
C SER A 127 -6.66 9.89 4.86
N MET A 128 -5.49 10.55 4.92
CA MET A 128 -4.38 10.12 5.79
C MET A 128 -4.79 10.13 7.26
N HIS A 129 -5.40 11.22 7.73
CA HIS A 129 -5.87 11.33 9.11
C HIS A 129 -6.99 10.33 9.42
N TRP A 130 -7.92 10.12 8.50
CA TRP A 130 -8.98 9.11 8.64
C TRP A 130 -8.38 7.69 8.75
N LEU A 131 -7.36 7.38 7.96
CA LEU A 131 -6.72 6.07 7.92
C LEU A 131 -6.09 5.71 9.28
N VAL A 132 -5.41 6.65 9.93
CA VAL A 132 -4.73 6.42 11.21
C VAL A 132 -5.63 6.60 12.43
N LYS A 133 -6.78 7.26 12.27
CA LYS A 133 -7.68 7.59 13.39
C LYS A 133 -8.17 6.35 14.13
N ASP A 134 -8.09 6.38 15.45
CA ASP A 134 -8.60 5.34 16.37
C ASP A 134 -8.06 3.93 16.10
N SER A 135 -6.85 3.84 15.54
CA SER A 135 -6.20 2.56 15.23
C SER A 135 -5.91 1.77 16.50
N ARG A 136 -5.88 0.44 16.41
CA ARG A 136 -5.67 -0.45 17.56
C ARG A 136 -4.74 -1.59 17.20
N ALA A 137 -4.08 -2.17 18.21
CA ALA A 137 -3.24 -3.34 18.03
C ALA A 137 -4.00 -4.45 17.28
N GLY A 138 -3.44 -4.90 16.16
CA GLY A 138 -4.05 -5.88 15.25
C GLY A 138 -4.71 -5.28 14.01
N ASP A 139 -4.83 -3.96 13.89
CA ASP A 139 -5.33 -3.31 12.68
C ASP A 139 -4.30 -3.32 11.54
N HIS A 140 -4.79 -3.38 10.30
CA HIS A 140 -3.98 -3.33 9.09
C HIS A 140 -4.39 -2.10 8.27
N LEU A 141 -3.45 -1.20 8.03
CA LEU A 141 -3.67 0.05 7.34
C LEU A 141 -2.85 0.05 6.05
N LEU A 142 -3.48 0.43 4.95
CA LEU A 142 -2.85 0.57 3.65
C LEU A 142 -3.01 2.00 3.14
N PHE A 143 -1.90 2.68 2.89
CA PHE A 143 -1.87 3.90 2.09
C PHE A 143 -1.24 3.58 0.74
N TYR A 144 -1.97 3.86 -0.34
CA TYR A 144 -1.48 3.72 -1.71
C TYR A 144 -1.64 5.06 -2.43
N TYR A 145 -0.56 5.54 -3.02
CA TYR A 145 -0.56 6.71 -3.88
C TYR A 145 0.04 6.35 -5.24
N CYS A 146 -0.64 6.75 -6.31
CA CYS A 146 -0.17 6.72 -7.68
C CYS A 146 -0.35 8.10 -8.34
N GLY A 147 0.71 8.66 -8.92
CA GLY A 147 0.67 9.99 -9.54
C GLY A 147 2.05 10.56 -9.78
N HIS A 148 2.19 11.88 -9.89
CA HIS A 148 3.52 12.48 -10.00
C HIS A 148 4.25 12.52 -8.66
N GLY A 149 5.58 12.51 -8.74
CA GLY A 149 6.49 12.81 -7.64
C GLY A 149 7.41 13.96 -8.05
N ASP A 150 7.65 14.89 -7.12
CA ASP A 150 8.56 16.02 -7.34
C ASP A 150 10.02 15.68 -6.96
N LEU A 151 10.94 16.62 -7.18
CA LEU A 151 12.36 16.61 -6.82
C LEU A 151 12.63 16.11 -5.40
N GLU A 152 11.85 16.60 -4.42
CA GLU A 152 11.98 16.19 -3.01
C GLU A 152 11.20 14.92 -2.66
N ARG A 153 10.73 14.17 -3.67
CA ARG A 153 9.86 12.99 -3.52
C ARG A 153 8.55 13.31 -2.78
N ALA A 154 8.07 14.54 -2.94
CA ALA A 154 6.79 14.98 -2.42
C ALA A 154 5.64 14.41 -3.27
N LEU A 155 4.48 14.17 -2.65
CA LEU A 155 3.27 13.84 -3.39
C LEU A 155 2.73 15.10 -4.06
N VAL A 156 2.17 14.94 -5.25
CA VAL A 156 1.66 16.03 -6.10
C VAL A 156 0.13 15.93 -6.20
N PRO A 157 -0.63 16.67 -5.38
CA PRO A 157 -2.09 16.68 -5.46
C PRO A 157 -2.59 17.25 -6.78
N LEU A 158 -3.87 17.07 -7.10
CA LEU A 158 -4.46 17.63 -8.34
C LEU A 158 -4.38 19.17 -8.39
N ASP A 159 -4.51 19.83 -7.24
CA ASP A 159 -4.53 21.28 -7.05
C ASP A 159 -3.17 21.84 -6.57
N PHE A 160 -2.07 21.14 -6.87
CA PHE A 160 -0.73 21.50 -6.40
C PHE A 160 -0.28 22.91 -6.85
N LEU A 161 -0.77 23.41 -7.98
CA LEU A 161 -0.49 24.78 -8.45
C LEU A 161 -0.92 25.84 -7.44
N GLU A 162 -2.05 25.62 -6.77
CA GLU A 162 -2.63 26.57 -5.82
C GLU A 162 -2.26 26.25 -4.38
N ASN A 163 -2.20 24.96 -4.04
CA ASN A 163 -2.06 24.48 -2.66
C ASN A 163 -0.70 23.83 -2.35
N GLY A 164 0.19 23.73 -3.35
CA GLY A 164 1.52 23.14 -3.23
C GLY A 164 1.53 21.63 -3.06
N PHE A 165 2.71 21.08 -2.82
CA PHE A 165 2.94 19.64 -2.64
C PHE A 165 2.65 19.15 -1.21
N ILE A 166 2.57 17.84 -1.01
CA ILE A 166 2.59 17.19 0.31
C ILE A 166 3.97 16.57 0.51
N LYS A 167 4.71 17.05 1.51
CA LYS A 167 6.09 16.61 1.73
C LYS A 167 6.10 15.18 2.29
N MET A 168 7.19 14.48 2.04
CA MET A 168 7.41 13.15 2.62
C MET A 168 7.42 13.20 4.16
N THR A 169 7.91 14.30 4.74
CA THR A 169 7.87 14.54 6.19
C THR A 169 6.43 14.61 6.71
N ASP A 170 5.55 15.34 6.02
CA ASP A 170 4.13 15.45 6.42
C ASP A 170 3.44 14.09 6.37
N LEU A 171 3.71 13.31 5.32
CA LEU A 171 3.23 11.94 5.20
C LEU A 171 3.73 11.07 6.36
N GLN A 172 5.04 11.09 6.63
CA GLN A 172 5.64 10.31 7.70
C GLN A 172 5.07 10.68 9.07
N ASP A 173 4.93 11.97 9.35
CA ASP A 173 4.41 12.48 10.62
C ASP A 173 2.96 12.04 10.83
N ILE A 174 2.11 12.16 9.81
CA ILE A 174 0.70 11.74 9.91
C ILE A 174 0.59 10.22 10.06
N MET A 175 1.28 9.44 9.20
CA MET A 175 1.19 7.98 9.21
C MET A 175 1.75 7.35 10.48
N THR A 176 2.64 8.06 11.18
CA THR A 176 3.24 7.60 12.44
C THR A 176 2.69 8.32 13.67
N SER A 177 1.72 9.22 13.51
CA SER A 177 1.14 9.99 14.63
C SER A 177 0.50 9.13 15.71
N GLN A 178 0.02 7.92 15.37
CA GLN A 178 -0.55 6.95 16.30
C GLN A 178 0.25 5.65 16.33
N GLN A 179 1.51 5.73 16.77
CA GLN A 179 2.41 4.58 17.00
C GLN A 179 1.88 3.64 18.09
N ILE A 180 0.88 2.84 17.74
CA ILE A 180 0.27 1.84 18.61
C ILE A 180 0.93 0.49 18.30
N PRO A 181 1.66 -0.10 19.26
CA PRO A 181 2.29 -1.40 19.05
C PRO A 181 1.30 -2.45 18.55
N GLY A 182 1.65 -3.12 17.46
CA GLY A 182 0.84 -4.16 16.83
C GLY A 182 -0.11 -3.68 15.72
N VAL A 183 -0.13 -2.38 15.36
CA VAL A 183 -0.72 -1.92 14.09
C VAL A 183 0.25 -2.24 12.95
N LEU A 184 -0.24 -2.82 11.86
CA LEU A 184 0.51 -2.99 10.62
C LEU A 184 0.16 -1.85 9.66
N MET A 185 1.11 -0.95 9.41
CA MET A 185 0.99 0.11 8.40
C MET A 185 1.79 -0.27 7.16
N THR A 186 1.15 -0.27 6.00
CA THR A 186 1.79 -0.45 4.69
C THR A 186 1.60 0.83 3.88
N VAL A 187 2.70 1.40 3.41
CA VAL A 187 2.72 2.61 2.57
C VAL A 187 3.36 2.24 1.24
N ILE A 188 2.61 2.40 0.16
CA ILE A 188 3.07 2.16 -1.21
C ILE A 188 2.93 3.48 -1.97
N ILE A 189 4.02 3.89 -2.60
CA ILE A 189 4.07 5.11 -3.40
C ILE A 189 4.63 4.75 -4.76
N ASP A 190 3.79 4.92 -5.77
CA ASP A 190 4.03 4.59 -7.16
C ASP A 190 4.02 5.87 -7.97
N TRP A 191 5.16 6.56 -8.06
CA TRP A 191 5.22 7.87 -8.71
C TRP A 191 5.86 7.83 -10.09
N TYR A 192 5.47 8.80 -10.90
CA TYR A 192 6.08 9.16 -12.17
C TYR A 192 6.83 10.48 -12.01
N GLY A 193 8.12 10.51 -12.30
CA GLY A 193 8.92 11.73 -12.21
C GLY A 193 10.42 11.49 -12.20
N HIS A 194 11.15 12.36 -12.89
CA HIS A 194 12.59 12.59 -12.76
C HIS A 194 12.83 14.09 -12.50
N GLU A 195 14.07 14.48 -12.21
CA GLU A 195 14.50 15.82 -11.77
C GLU A 195 13.91 17.00 -12.58
N SER A 196 13.73 16.84 -13.90
CA SER A 196 13.23 17.90 -14.79
C SER A 196 11.73 17.81 -15.11
N SER A 197 11.06 16.75 -14.65
CA SER A 197 9.76 16.37 -15.18
C SER A 197 8.65 17.36 -14.83
N MET A 198 8.70 17.99 -13.65
CA MET A 198 7.70 18.99 -13.25
C MET A 198 7.78 20.25 -14.11
N GLN A 199 8.99 20.66 -14.50
CA GLN A 199 9.18 21.78 -15.42
C GLN A 199 8.72 21.43 -16.84
N GLU A 200 9.01 20.21 -17.31
CA GLU A 200 8.58 19.76 -18.65
C GLU A 200 7.06 19.59 -18.74
N TRP A 201 6.43 19.02 -17.71
CA TRP A 201 5.01 18.68 -17.69
C TRP A 201 4.13 19.86 -17.36
N PHE A 202 4.56 20.73 -16.45
CA PHE A 202 3.73 21.80 -15.92
C PHE A 202 4.34 23.20 -16.05
N GLY A 203 5.60 23.33 -16.50
CA GLY A 203 6.24 24.61 -16.74
C GLY A 203 6.72 25.33 -15.47
N ILE A 204 6.99 24.59 -14.39
CA ILE A 204 7.26 25.15 -13.05
C ILE A 204 8.70 24.84 -12.61
N LEU A 205 9.37 25.88 -12.08
CA LEU A 205 10.57 25.84 -11.22
C LEU A 205 10.31 26.76 -10.02
#